data_AF-A0A3M1S8U7-F1
#
_entry.id   AF-A0A3M1S8U7-F1
#
_cell.length_a   1.000
_cell.length_b   1.000
_cell.length_c   1.000
_cell.angle_alpha   90.00
_cell.angle_beta   90.00
_cell.angle_gamma   90.00
#
_symmetry.space_group_name_H-M   'P 1'
#
loop_
_entity.id
_entity.type
_entity.pdbx_description
1 polymer ?
#
loop_
_entity_poly.entity_id
_entity_poly.type
_entity_poly.pdbx_seq_one_letter_code
_entity_poly.pdbx_strand_id
1 'polypeptide(L)' 'DPFDAASLDAMMHAFGEREGLGMGQIVHPVRIAVTGKAVGLGLFETMAILGRESVVRRIDRTIETFLSDVSNET' A
#
# COMPACT_ATOMS: atom_id res chain seq x y z
N ASP A 1 10.01 9.48 -9.61
CA ASP A 1 9.01 10.28 -8.86
C ASP A 1 9.37 10.44 -7.40
N PRO A 2 9.02 11.60 -6.80
CA PRO A 2 9.14 11.83 -5.36
C PRO A 2 8.40 10.76 -4.55
N PHE A 3 8.91 10.43 -3.36
CA PHE A 3 8.27 9.50 -2.42
C PHE A 3 7.85 10.24 -1.15
N ASP A 4 7.15 11.36 -1.33
CA ASP A 4 6.55 12.17 -0.26
C ASP A 4 5.05 11.89 -0.13
N ALA A 5 4.46 12.38 0.98
CA ALA A 5 3.08 12.06 1.32
C ALA A 5 2.08 12.53 0.26
N ALA A 6 2.24 13.74 -0.28
CA ALA A 6 1.33 14.30 -1.28
C ALA A 6 1.39 13.52 -2.61
N SER A 7 2.59 13.15 -3.05
CA SER A 7 2.78 12.36 -4.26
C SER A 7 2.20 10.94 -4.11
N LEU A 8 2.35 10.34 -2.93
CA LEU A 8 1.80 9.01 -2.62
C LEU A 8 0.27 9.02 -2.56
N ASP A 9 -0.32 10.04 -1.95
CA ASP A 9 -1.77 10.22 -1.88
C ASP A 9 -2.36 10.34 -3.29
N ALA A 10 -1.82 11.26 -4.11
CA ALA A 10 -2.25 11.46 -5.49
C ALA A 10 -2.10 10.19 -6.34
N MET A 11 -0.98 9.47 -6.19
CA MET A 11 -0.73 8.21 -6.90
C MET A 11 -1.76 7.14 -6.51
N MET A 12 -2.10 7.04 -5.23
CA MET A 12 -3.04 6.04 -4.73
C MET A 12 -4.48 6.34 -5.16
N HIS A 13 -4.86 7.62 -5.18
CA HIS A 13 -6.13 8.07 -5.77
C HIS A 13 -6.22 7.75 -7.26
N ALA A 14 -5.20 8.12 -8.04
CA ALA A 14 -5.17 7.83 -9.47
C ALA A 14 -5.20 6.32 -9.76
N PHE A 15 -4.56 5.52 -8.91
CA PHE A 15 -4.64 4.06 -8.98
C PHE A 15 -6.07 3.57 -8.70
N GLY A 16 -6.71 4.03 -7.62
CA GLY A 16 -8.09 3.65 -7.30
C GLY A 16 -9.08 3.99 -8.39
N GLU A 17 -8.97 5.18 -8.98
CA GLU A 17 -9.81 5.59 -10.12
C GLU A 17 -9.63 4.68 -11.33
N ARG A 18 -8.38 4.35 -11.68
CA ARG A 18 -8.06 3.46 -12.80
C ARG A 18 -8.60 2.04 -12.61
N GLU A 19 -8.52 1.50 -11.39
CA GLU A 19 -8.96 0.13 -11.09
C GLU A 19 -10.43 0.04 -10.66
N GLY A 20 -11.15 1.17 -10.58
CA GLY A 20 -12.54 1.22 -10.10
C GLY A 20 -12.70 0.87 -8.61
N LEU A 21 -11.65 1.09 -7.81
CA LEU A 21 -11.61 0.77 -6.39
C LEU A 21 -11.79 2.03 -5.52
N GLY A 22 -12.56 1.89 -4.45
CA GLY A 22 -12.66 2.95 -3.45
C GLY A 22 -11.38 3.05 -2.61
N MET A 23 -11.02 4.26 -2.17
CA MET A 23 -9.79 4.49 -1.38
C MET A 23 -9.67 3.58 -0.14
N GLY A 24 -10.77 3.29 0.53
CA GLY A 24 -10.76 2.37 1.69
C GLY A 24 -10.35 0.94 1.35
N GLN A 25 -10.58 0.48 0.12
CA GLN A 25 -10.17 -0.85 -0.37
C GLN A 25 -8.67 -0.93 -0.65
N ILE A 26 -7.99 0.21 -0.78
CA ILE A 26 -6.55 0.28 -1.07
C ILE A 26 -5.76 0.70 0.19
N VAL A 27 -6.21 1.76 0.85
CA VAL A 27 -5.53 2.36 2.02
C VAL A 27 -5.47 1.40 3.19
N HIS A 28 -6.55 0.67 3.51
CA HIS A 28 -6.54 -0.25 4.66
C HIS A 28 -5.58 -1.43 4.45
N PRO A 29 -5.60 -2.15 3.31
CA PRO A 29 -4.63 -3.22 3.07
C PRO A 29 -3.19 -2.72 3.04
N VAL A 30 -2.90 -1.60 2.34
CA VAL A 30 -1.54 -1.04 2.29
C VAL A 30 -1.07 -0.63 3.68
N ARG A 31 -1.93 -0.04 4.51
CA ARG A 31 -1.60 0.30 5.90
C ARG A 31 -1.20 -0.94 6.69
N ILE A 32 -1.95 -2.03 6.59
CA ILE A 32 -1.64 -3.27 7.29
C ILE A 32 -0.32 -3.85 6.77
N ALA A 33 -0.13 -3.91 5.46
CA ALA A 33 1.10 -4.42 4.85
C ALA A 33 2.33 -3.63 5.32
N VAL A 34 2.23 -2.30 5.34
CA VAL A 34 3.36 -1.41 5.66
C VAL A 34 3.59 -1.27 7.17
N THR A 35 2.55 -1.29 7.99
CA THR A 35 2.67 -0.96 9.43
C THR A 35 2.37 -2.12 10.38
N GLY A 36 1.75 -3.20 9.88
CA GLY A 36 1.25 -4.30 10.71
C GLY A 36 0.09 -3.90 11.64
N LYS A 37 -0.52 -2.73 11.44
CA LYS A 37 -1.61 -2.18 12.27
C LYS A 37 -2.77 -1.75 11.38
N ALA A 38 -4.00 -1.97 11.84
CA ALA A 38 -5.20 -1.53 11.11
C ALA A 38 -5.48 -0.03 11.24
N VAL A 39 -4.98 0.61 12.32
CA VAL A 39 -5.16 2.04 12.62
C VAL A 39 -3.82 2.61 13.09
N GLY A 40 -3.55 3.87 12.77
CA GLY A 40 -2.33 4.56 13.19
C GLY A 40 -2.21 5.95 12.56
N LEU A 41 -0.99 6.49 12.58
CA LEU A 41 -0.64 7.77 11.96
C LEU A 41 -1.01 7.83 10.47
N GLY A 42 -1.01 9.02 9.88
CA GLY A 42 -1.26 9.20 8.45
C GLY A 42 -0.43 8.24 7.60
N LEU A 43 -1.09 7.51 6.69
CA LEU A 43 -0.47 6.40 5.96
C LEU A 43 0.65 6.91 5.07
N PHE A 44 0.38 7.97 4.32
CA PHE A 44 1.30 8.51 3.34
C PHE A 44 2.52 9.17 3.98
N GLU A 45 2.34 9.87 5.10
CA GLU A 45 3.41 10.42 5.91
C GLU A 45 4.29 9.30 6.48
N THR A 46 3.65 8.23 6.97
CA THR A 46 4.37 7.04 7.46
C THR A 46 5.19 6.40 6.35
N MET A 47 4.61 6.22 5.16
CA MET A 47 5.32 5.69 3.99
C MET A 47 6.48 6.59 3.59
N ALA A 48 6.28 7.91 3.52
CA ALA A 48 7.33 8.87 3.19
C ALA A 48 8.52 8.80 4.16
N ILE A 49 8.25 8.66 5.47
CA ILE A 49 9.29 8.49 6.52
C ILE A 49 10.02 7.15 6.35
N LEU A 50 9.29 6.07 6.09
CA LEU A 50 9.88 4.74 5.92
C LEU A 50 10.73 4.62 4.65
N GLY A 51 10.41 5.41 3.64
CA GLY A 51 11.07 5.40 2.34
C GLY A 51 10.62 4.25 1.43
N ARG A 52 10.81 4.45 0.13
CA ARG A 52 10.31 3.60 -0.96
C ARG A 52 10.68 2.13 -0.78
N GLU A 53 11.96 1.83 -0.58
CA GLU A 53 12.41 0.44 -0.55
C GLU A 53 11.82 -0.34 0.64
N SER A 54 11.69 0.32 1.80
CA SER A 54 11.10 -0.30 3.00
C SER A 54 9.63 -0.61 2.79
N VAL A 55 8.89 0.32 2.18
CA VAL A 55 7.47 0.13 1.84
C VAL A 55 7.28 -1.03 0.87
N VAL A 56 8.02 -1.04 -0.24
CA VAL A 56 7.92 -2.09 -1.27
C VAL A 56 8.24 -3.47 -0.68
N ARG A 57 9.38 -3.62 0.01
CA ARG A 57 9.74 -4.89 0.66
C ARG A 57 8.68 -5.39 1.64
N ARG A 58 8.01 -4.49 2.37
CA ARG A 58 6.95 -4.88 3.31
C ARG A 58 5.71 -5.38 2.59
N ILE A 59 5.31 -4.71 1.50
CA ILE A 59 4.20 -5.12 0.65
C ILE A 59 4.51 -6.47 0.00
N ASP A 60 5.68 -6.64 -0.61
CA ASP A 60 6.11 -7.89 -1.24
C ASP A 60 6.04 -9.04 -0.24
N ARG A 61 6.60 -8.85 0.97
CA ARG A 61 6.52 -9.84 2.05
C ARG A 61 5.08 -10.17 2.43
N THR A 62 4.18 -9.19 2.48
CA THR A 62 2.75 -9.43 2.75
C THR A 62 2.12 -10.28 1.66
N ILE A 63 2.42 -10.00 0.39
CA ILE A 63 1.93 -10.79 -0.75
C ILE A 63 2.46 -12.23 -0.66
N GLU A 64 3.77 -12.41 -0.46
CA GLU A 64 4.39 -13.73 -0.31
C GLU A 64 3.81 -14.53 0.86
N THR A 65 3.48 -13.87 1.97
CA THR A 65 2.99 -14.55 3.18
C THR A 65 1.51 -14.92 3.10
N PHE A 66 0.69 -14.09 2.45
CA PHE A 66 -0.78 -14.20 2.54
C PHE A 66 -1.49 -14.39 1.19
N LEU A 67 -0.79 -14.21 0.06
CA LEU A 67 -1.36 -14.24 -1.29
C LEU A 67 -0.57 -15.15 -2.25
N SER A 68 0.40 -15.93 -1.76
CA SER A 68 1.22 -16.84 -2.57
C SER A 68 0.45 -18.02 -3.17
N ASP A 69 -0.80 -18.24 -2.75
CA ASP A 69 -1.68 -19.29 -3.29
C ASP A 69 -2.64 -18.78 -4.40
N VAL A 70 -2.59 -17.50 -4.79
CA VAL A 70 -3.52 -16.94 -5.81
C VAL A 70 -3.14 -17.32 -7.24
N SER A 71 -1.97 -17.93 -7.46
CA SER A 71 -1.50 -18.41 -8.78
C SER A 71 -2.10 -19.76 -9.22
N ASN A 72 -3.23 -20.21 -8.67
CA ASN A 72 -3.93 -21.40 -9.17
C ASN A 72 -5.45 -21.21 -9.28
N GLU A 73 -5.91 -20.09 -9.82
CA GLU A 73 -7.21 -20.01 -10.47
C GLU A 73 -7.06 -19.36 -11.85
N THR A 74 -7.44 -20.17 -12.85
CA THR A 74 -7.47 -19.99 -14.31
C THR A 74 -8.12 -18.69 -14.78
#